data_AF-A0A1Y1V094-F1
#
_entry.id   AF-A0A1Y1V094-F1
#
_cell.length_a   1.000
_cell.length_b   1.000
_cell.length_c   1.000
_cell.angle_alpha   90.00
_cell.angle_beta   90.00
_cell.angle_gamma   90.00
#
_symmetry.space_group_name_H-M   'P 1'
#
loop_
_entity.id
_entity.type
_entity.pdbx_description
1 polymer ?
#
loop_
_entity_poly.entity_id
_entity_poly.type
_entity_poly.pdbx_seq_one_letter_code
_entity_poly.pdbx_strand_id
1 'polypeptide(L)'
;MNSGNFHPAIEFILNFANEFSDSYLYAYIIQIMLIGYMHKCAGSGRYWKIIFTGSIFGMFGATIEHLGTAWIKTIDKNQSKAYCCYLLAEIGWIITEFSIPYLNLIKLKVLTQSKIVKTVNWVIGFLFILFGLCRFYIGYLRLINKTLYNIKIYHLHGIAFGIIAIADGLLSILIFIELNKSAKRIKEKYGETFNLLNSFKKSSLFILFVVDLMSVILAILSIIIDVTIFGRSVNKLIKPFHALKSNFLLILAVDSFIFKMRASIDGST
;
A
#
# COMPACT_ATOMS: atom_id res chain seq x y z
N MET A 1 29.50 -7.65 21.01
CA MET A 1 29.18 -7.22 22.39
C MET A 1 28.57 -8.41 23.11
N ASN A 2 29.14 -8.77 24.25
CA ASN A 2 28.83 -9.99 25.02
C ASN A 2 27.33 -10.13 25.28
N SER A 3 26.73 -11.19 24.75
CA SER A 3 25.38 -11.63 25.10
C SER A 3 25.39 -12.10 26.55
N GLY A 4 25.00 -11.22 27.48
CA GLY A 4 24.51 -11.67 28.77
C GLY A 4 23.36 -12.64 28.52
N ASN A 5 23.37 -13.79 29.21
CA ASN A 5 22.32 -14.81 29.12
C ASN A 5 21.00 -14.24 29.66
N PHE A 6 20.29 -13.47 28.83
CA PHE A 6 18.92 -13.07 29.12
C PHE A 6 18.00 -14.28 29.01
N HIS A 7 16.93 -14.28 29.81
CA HIS A 7 15.86 -15.26 29.68
C HIS A 7 15.30 -15.21 28.24
N PRO A 8 14.97 -16.35 27.59
CA PRO A 8 14.57 -16.40 26.17
C PRO A 8 13.37 -15.48 25.84
N ALA A 9 12.47 -15.25 26.80
CA ALA A 9 11.38 -14.28 26.65
C ALA A 9 11.88 -12.82 26.54
N ILE A 10 12.89 -12.45 27.32
CA ILE A 10 13.52 -11.12 27.27
C ILE A 10 14.29 -10.99 25.97
N GLU A 11 15.01 -12.02 25.54
CA GLU A 11 15.72 -12.03 24.27
C GLU A 11 14.75 -11.90 23.07
N PHE A 12 13.58 -12.55 23.13
CA PHE A 12 12.52 -12.39 22.13
C PHE A 12 11.99 -10.96 22.07
N ILE A 13 11.66 -10.36 23.23
CA ILE A 13 11.20 -8.97 23.31
C ILE A 13 12.27 -8.01 22.78
N LEU A 14 13.53 -8.19 23.16
CA LEU A 14 14.64 -7.37 22.68
C LEU A 14 14.85 -7.50 21.18
N ASN A 15 14.76 -8.72 20.63
CA ASN A 15 14.89 -8.92 19.19
C ASN A 15 13.70 -8.35 18.41
N PHE A 16 12.47 -8.46 18.92
CA PHE A 16 11.31 -7.77 18.33
C PHE A 16 11.46 -6.25 18.43
N ALA A 17 11.93 -5.72 19.56
CA ALA A 17 12.21 -4.29 19.73
C ALA A 17 13.29 -3.80 18.77
N ASN A 18 14.32 -4.61 18.49
CA ASN A 18 15.33 -4.28 17.50
C ASN A 18 14.77 -4.20 16.06
N GLU A 19 13.67 -4.91 15.75
CA GLU A 19 12.98 -4.76 14.46
C GLU A 19 12.30 -3.38 14.31
N PHE A 20 12.09 -2.60 15.39
CA PHE A 20 11.67 -1.19 15.27
C PHE A 20 12.76 -0.29 14.68
N SER A 21 14.03 -0.71 14.74
CA SER A 21 15.10 -0.02 14.00
C SER A 21 14.96 -0.22 12.48
N ASP A 22 14.25 -1.27 12.07
CA ASP A 22 13.87 -1.49 10.68
C ASP A 22 12.63 -0.61 10.37
N SER A 23 12.75 0.23 9.34
CA SER A 23 11.87 1.39 9.15
C SER A 23 10.39 1.06 8.91
N TYR A 24 10.02 -0.20 8.70
CA TYR A 24 8.68 -0.62 8.25
C TYR A 24 7.67 -0.75 9.38
N LEU A 25 8.00 -1.49 10.46
CA LEU A 25 7.07 -1.68 11.58
C LEU A 25 6.73 -0.34 12.25
N TYR A 26 7.76 0.48 12.47
CA TYR A 26 7.60 1.83 13.02
C TYR A 26 6.72 2.72 12.14
N ALA A 27 6.91 2.67 10.81
CA ALA A 27 6.07 3.43 9.88
C ALA A 27 4.58 3.03 9.96
N TYR A 28 4.27 1.73 10.06
CA TYR A 28 2.88 1.28 10.20
C TYR A 28 2.22 1.69 11.52
N ILE A 29 2.99 1.75 12.61
CA ILE A 29 2.51 2.25 13.91
C ILE A 29 2.17 3.74 13.84
N ILE A 30 3.06 4.55 13.25
CA ILE A 30 2.74 5.98 13.02
C ILE A 30 1.52 6.12 12.11
N GLN A 31 1.49 5.33 11.03
CA GLN A 31 0.43 5.38 10.04
C GLN A 31 -0.95 5.13 10.67
N ILE A 32 -1.12 4.09 11.50
CA ILE A 32 -2.41 3.82 12.13
C ILE A 32 -2.80 4.91 13.15
N MET A 33 -1.83 5.45 13.90
CA MET A 33 -2.10 6.52 14.87
C MET A 33 -2.62 7.78 14.17
N LEU A 34 -1.91 8.24 13.13
CA LEU A 34 -2.27 9.45 12.40
C LEU A 34 -3.56 9.28 11.59
N ILE A 35 -3.73 8.13 10.90
CA ILE A 35 -4.96 7.84 10.17
C ILE A 35 -6.14 7.72 11.14
N GLY A 36 -5.96 7.09 12.31
CA GLY A 36 -7.00 7.00 13.33
C GLY A 36 -7.44 8.38 13.84
N TYR A 37 -6.49 9.28 14.07
CA TYR A 37 -6.78 10.67 14.42
C TYR A 37 -7.53 11.40 13.29
N MET A 38 -7.02 11.35 12.06
CA MET A 38 -7.67 11.96 10.89
C MET A 38 -9.07 11.38 10.64
N HIS A 39 -9.29 10.08 10.84
CA HIS A 39 -10.59 9.43 10.70
C HIS A 39 -11.62 10.01 11.68
N LYS A 40 -11.22 10.27 12.93
CA LYS A 40 -12.08 10.92 13.92
C LYS A 40 -12.43 12.36 13.54
N CYS A 41 -11.47 13.13 13.01
CA CYS A 41 -11.69 14.54 12.65
C CYS A 41 -12.43 14.71 11.32
N ALA A 42 -12.11 13.92 10.30
CA ALA A 42 -12.64 14.03 8.94
C ALA A 42 -13.89 13.16 8.70
N GLY A 43 -14.36 12.39 9.67
CA GLY A 43 -15.63 11.66 9.62
C GLY A 43 -15.60 10.29 8.93
N SER A 44 -16.72 9.56 9.00
CA SER A 44 -16.82 8.10 8.76
C SER A 44 -17.18 7.69 7.32
N GLY A 45 -16.82 8.51 6.33
CA GLY A 45 -17.09 8.21 4.92
C GLY A 45 -16.48 6.87 4.47
N ARG A 46 -17.05 6.25 3.41
CA ARG A 46 -16.57 4.96 2.89
C ARG A 46 -15.08 4.95 2.58
N TYR A 47 -14.58 6.05 2.01
CA TYR A 47 -13.16 6.26 1.71
C TYR A 47 -12.29 6.18 2.97
N TRP A 48 -12.66 6.92 4.03
CA TRP A 48 -11.96 6.93 5.32
C TRP A 48 -12.00 5.57 6.03
N LYS A 49 -13.10 4.81 5.90
CA LYS A 49 -13.19 3.45 6.45
C LYS A 49 -12.18 2.51 5.79
N ILE A 50 -11.96 2.63 4.49
CA ILE A 50 -11.03 1.78 3.75
C ILE A 50 -9.58 2.14 4.05
N ILE A 51 -9.23 3.44 4.10
CA ILE A 51 -7.90 3.87 4.53
C ILE A 51 -7.60 3.32 5.94
N PHE A 52 -8.53 3.49 6.87
CA PHE A 52 -8.33 3.03 8.24
C PHE A 52 -8.21 1.50 8.32
N THR A 53 -9.10 0.77 7.65
CA THR A 53 -9.04 -0.71 7.59
C THR A 53 -7.73 -1.18 6.96
N GLY A 54 -7.32 -0.58 5.84
CA GLY A 54 -6.03 -0.86 5.20
C GLY A 54 -4.86 -0.66 6.16
N SER A 55 -4.84 0.45 6.91
CA SER A 55 -3.78 0.71 7.90
C SER A 55 -3.74 -0.30 9.06
N ILE A 56 -4.90 -0.76 9.53
CA ILE A 56 -4.98 -1.82 10.55
C ILE A 56 -4.39 -3.13 10.01
N PHE A 57 -4.79 -3.54 8.81
CA PHE A 57 -4.27 -4.77 8.20
C PHE A 57 -2.79 -4.66 7.82
N GLY A 58 -2.31 -3.48 7.44
CA GLY A 58 -0.89 -3.23 7.22
C GLY A 58 -0.08 -3.37 8.50
N MET A 59 -0.56 -2.80 9.62
CA MET A 59 0.07 -3.00 10.93
C MET A 59 0.03 -4.47 11.35
N PHE A 60 -1.11 -5.14 11.19
CA PHE A 60 -1.25 -6.58 11.49
C PHE A 60 -0.25 -7.44 10.69
N GLY A 61 -0.14 -7.22 9.37
CA GLY A 61 0.81 -7.93 8.51
C GLY A 61 2.26 -7.69 8.95
N ALA A 62 2.63 -6.43 9.18
CA ALA A 62 3.97 -6.06 9.64
C ALA A 62 4.30 -6.70 11.00
N THR A 63 3.38 -6.60 11.98
CA THR A 63 3.59 -7.17 13.31
C THR A 63 3.79 -8.68 13.24
N ILE A 64 2.94 -9.41 12.50
CA ILE A 64 3.09 -10.87 12.37
C ILE A 64 4.41 -11.24 11.67
N GLU A 65 4.78 -10.54 10.60
CA GLU A 65 6.03 -10.81 9.89
C GLU A 65 7.26 -10.59 10.80
N HIS A 66 7.31 -9.49 11.54
CA HIS A 66 8.42 -9.20 12.46
C HIS A 66 8.41 -10.10 13.71
N LEU A 67 7.24 -10.50 14.22
CA LEU A 67 7.15 -11.51 15.28
C LEU A 67 7.70 -12.87 14.81
N GLY A 68 7.37 -13.28 13.59
CA GLY A 68 7.92 -14.51 12.99
C GLY A 68 9.44 -14.44 12.85
N THR A 69 9.97 -13.30 12.39
CA THR A 69 11.42 -13.06 12.28
C THR A 69 12.12 -13.06 13.65
N ALA A 70 11.54 -12.41 14.65
CA ALA A 70 12.07 -12.41 16.02
C ALA A 70 12.07 -13.82 16.62
N TRP A 71 11.01 -14.60 16.38
CA TRP A 71 10.89 -16.00 16.82
C TRP A 71 12.03 -16.85 16.25
N ILE A 72 12.25 -16.80 14.93
CA ILE A 72 13.32 -17.56 14.26
C ILE A 72 14.69 -17.22 14.84
N LYS A 73 14.95 -15.94 15.14
CA LYS A 73 16.24 -15.50 15.67
C LYS A 73 16.51 -16.01 17.10
N THR A 74 15.46 -16.22 17.91
CA THR A 74 15.59 -16.48 19.35
C THR A 74 15.27 -17.90 19.78
N ILE A 75 14.11 -18.41 19.40
CA ILE A 75 13.56 -19.64 19.98
C ILE A 75 13.85 -20.83 19.07
N ASP A 76 13.79 -20.62 17.75
CA ASP A 76 13.72 -21.74 16.82
C ASP A 76 14.53 -21.47 15.54
N LYS A 77 15.85 -21.64 15.64
CA LYS A 77 16.78 -21.44 14.52
C LYS A 77 16.60 -22.48 13.40
N ASN A 78 15.85 -23.58 13.62
CA ASN A 78 15.81 -24.73 12.71
C ASN A 78 14.42 -25.39 12.44
N GLN A 79 13.31 -25.02 13.09
CA GLN A 79 11.98 -25.57 12.75
C GLN A 79 11.00 -24.62 12.04
N SER A 80 9.97 -25.25 11.46
CA SER A 80 9.07 -24.73 10.43
C SER A 80 7.94 -23.83 10.94
N LYS A 81 7.59 -23.86 12.23
CA LYS A 81 6.34 -23.26 12.71
C LYS A 81 6.35 -21.73 12.68
N ALA A 82 7.48 -21.09 12.93
CA ALA A 82 7.60 -19.63 12.85
C ALA A 82 7.38 -19.12 11.41
N TYR A 83 7.68 -19.92 10.40
CA TYR A 83 7.42 -19.56 8.99
C TYR A 83 5.92 -19.53 8.65
N CYS A 84 5.05 -20.13 9.47
CA CYS A 84 3.60 -19.95 9.34
C CYS A 84 3.17 -18.50 9.58
N CYS A 85 3.92 -17.74 10.38
CA CYS A 85 3.68 -16.30 10.57
C CYS A 85 3.77 -15.57 9.23
N TYR A 86 4.72 -15.92 8.35
CA TYR A 86 4.85 -15.27 7.05
C TYR A 86 3.64 -15.51 6.16
N LEU A 87 3.04 -16.71 6.20
CA LEU A 87 1.81 -16.99 5.46
C LEU A 87 0.62 -16.19 6.01
N LEU A 88 0.51 -16.05 7.34
CA LEU A 88 -0.54 -15.24 7.97
C LEU A 88 -0.36 -13.75 7.69
N ALA A 89 0.88 -13.27 7.65
CA ALA A 89 1.20 -11.88 7.32
C ALA A 89 0.71 -11.48 5.92
N GLU A 90 0.69 -12.42 4.96
CA GLU A 90 0.16 -12.20 3.61
C GLU A 90 -1.30 -11.71 3.60
N ILE A 91 -2.12 -12.13 4.57
CA ILE A 91 -3.51 -11.64 4.68
C ILE A 91 -3.54 -10.13 4.92
N GLY A 92 -2.69 -9.66 5.84
CA GLY A 92 -2.52 -8.24 6.12
C GLY A 92 -2.01 -7.50 4.89
N TRP A 93 -1.00 -8.07 4.22
CA TRP A 93 -0.42 -7.49 3.02
C TRP A 93 -1.40 -7.39 1.84
N ILE A 94 -2.24 -8.39 1.63
CA ILE A 94 -3.25 -8.38 0.56
C ILE A 94 -4.23 -7.23 0.76
N ILE A 95 -4.75 -7.09 1.99
CA ILE A 95 -5.76 -6.08 2.29
C ILE A 95 -5.16 -4.67 2.27
N THR A 96 -3.97 -4.47 2.86
CA THR A 96 -3.35 -3.14 2.88
C THR A 96 -2.93 -2.69 1.49
N GLU A 97 -2.31 -3.55 0.67
CA GLU A 97 -1.80 -3.11 -0.64
C GLU A 97 -2.93 -2.90 -1.64
N PHE A 98 -3.91 -3.80 -1.68
CA PHE A 98 -5.02 -3.67 -2.63
C PHE A 98 -6.05 -2.60 -2.22
N SER A 99 -5.96 -2.08 -0.98
CA SER A 99 -6.79 -0.95 -0.56
C SER A 99 -6.56 0.29 -1.44
N ILE A 100 -5.37 0.48 -2.02
CA ILE A 100 -5.03 1.62 -2.88
C ILE A 100 -5.85 1.61 -4.20
N PRO A 101 -5.80 0.54 -5.03
CA PRO A 101 -6.70 0.40 -6.17
C PRO A 101 -8.18 0.56 -5.78
N TYR A 102 -8.58 0.04 -4.62
CA TYR A 102 -9.97 0.16 -4.19
C TYR A 102 -10.37 1.61 -3.80
N LEU A 103 -9.46 2.39 -3.22
CA LEU A 103 -9.65 3.83 -2.97
C LEU A 103 -9.78 4.60 -4.28
N ASN A 104 -8.95 4.27 -5.27
CA ASN A 104 -8.98 4.87 -6.60
C ASN A 104 -10.31 4.54 -7.31
N LEU A 105 -10.81 3.31 -7.16
CA LEU A 105 -12.13 2.92 -7.65
C LEU A 105 -13.27 3.74 -7.00
N ILE A 106 -13.17 4.08 -5.71
CA ILE A 106 -14.15 4.95 -5.06
C ILE A 106 -14.09 6.37 -5.61
N LYS A 107 -12.89 6.92 -5.83
CA LYS A 107 -12.73 8.23 -6.48
C LYS A 107 -13.40 8.24 -7.86
N LEU A 108 -13.17 7.20 -8.66
CA LEU A 108 -13.81 7.05 -9.98
C LEU A 108 -15.35 6.96 -9.88
N LYS A 109 -15.88 6.22 -8.89
CA LYS A 109 -17.33 6.07 -8.66
C LYS A 109 -18.04 7.40 -8.39
N VAL A 110 -17.35 8.36 -7.77
CA VAL A 110 -17.90 9.70 -7.52
C VAL A 110 -17.95 10.54 -8.81
N LEU A 111 -17.04 10.29 -9.75
CA LEU A 111 -16.88 11.09 -10.97
C LEU A 111 -17.69 10.57 -12.17
N THR A 112 -18.01 9.27 -12.20
CA THR A 112 -18.48 8.56 -13.40
C THR A 112 -19.90 8.00 -13.26
N GLN A 113 -20.56 7.81 -14.40
CA GLN A 113 -21.87 7.16 -14.50
C GLN A 113 -21.82 5.66 -14.14
N SER A 114 -22.96 5.12 -13.69
CA SER A 114 -23.06 3.76 -13.13
C SER A 114 -22.65 2.62 -14.07
N LYS A 115 -22.73 2.78 -15.41
CA LYS A 115 -22.40 1.72 -16.37
C LYS A 115 -20.90 1.41 -16.42
N ILE A 116 -20.04 2.41 -16.65
CA ILE A 116 -18.57 2.23 -16.70
C ILE A 116 -18.07 1.72 -15.35
N VAL A 117 -18.61 2.25 -14.26
CA VAL A 117 -18.31 1.81 -12.89
C VAL A 117 -18.55 0.31 -12.71
N LYS A 118 -19.64 -0.26 -13.25
CA LYS A 118 -19.93 -1.69 -13.14
C LYS A 118 -18.85 -2.54 -13.83
N THR A 119 -18.47 -2.18 -15.05
CA THR A 119 -17.43 -2.89 -15.80
C THR A 119 -16.08 -2.81 -15.09
N VAL A 120 -15.67 -1.62 -14.65
CA VAL A 120 -14.40 -1.42 -13.93
C VAL A 120 -14.40 -2.20 -12.62
N ASN A 121 -15.53 -2.23 -11.89
CA ASN A 121 -15.64 -2.98 -10.64
C ASN A 121 -15.43 -4.50 -10.84
N TRP A 122 -15.91 -5.07 -11.96
CA TRP A 122 -15.62 -6.46 -12.33
C TRP A 122 -14.14 -6.69 -12.63
N VAL A 123 -13.52 -5.80 -13.42
CA VAL A 123 -12.09 -5.90 -13.76
C VAL A 123 -11.22 -5.80 -12.50
N ILE A 124 -11.46 -4.83 -11.62
CA ILE A 124 -10.71 -4.68 -10.36
C ILE A 124 -10.95 -5.87 -9.42
N GLY A 125 -12.17 -6.42 -9.39
CA GLY A 125 -12.46 -7.65 -8.64
C GLY A 125 -11.67 -8.85 -9.15
N PHE A 126 -11.53 -9.00 -10.46
CA PHE A 126 -10.69 -10.05 -11.06
C PHE A 126 -9.20 -9.85 -10.73
N LEU A 127 -8.67 -8.63 -10.87
CA LEU A 127 -7.29 -8.31 -10.52
C LEU A 127 -7.01 -8.53 -9.03
N PHE A 128 -7.98 -8.29 -8.15
CA PHE A 128 -7.86 -8.59 -6.71
C PHE A 128 -7.65 -10.07 -6.45
N ILE A 129 -8.44 -10.94 -7.10
CA ILE A 129 -8.31 -12.39 -6.96
C ILE A 129 -6.94 -12.84 -7.44
N LEU A 130 -6.51 -12.37 -8.61
CA LEU A 130 -5.19 -12.71 -9.17
C LEU A 130 -4.05 -12.27 -8.26
N PHE A 131 -4.11 -11.02 -7.77
CA PHE A 131 -3.14 -10.48 -6.81
C PHE A 131 -3.11 -11.29 -5.50
N GLY A 132 -4.28 -11.61 -4.95
CA GLY A 132 -4.41 -12.42 -3.74
C GLY A 132 -3.77 -13.79 -3.90
N LEU A 133 -4.04 -14.49 -5.00
CA LEU A 133 -3.43 -15.78 -5.31
C LEU A 133 -1.91 -15.69 -5.40
N CYS A 134 -1.38 -14.65 -6.05
CA CYS A 134 0.07 -14.42 -6.11
C CYS A 134 0.67 -14.21 -4.70
N ARG A 135 0.04 -13.39 -3.85
CA ARG A 135 0.52 -13.13 -2.48
C ARG A 135 0.43 -14.38 -1.58
N PHE A 136 -0.66 -15.14 -1.66
CA PHE A 136 -0.74 -16.43 -0.96
C PHE A 136 0.35 -17.40 -1.41
N TYR A 137 0.64 -17.48 -2.71
CA TYR A 137 1.71 -18.32 -3.23
C TYR A 137 3.10 -17.86 -2.76
N ILE A 138 3.33 -16.55 -2.62
CA ILE A 138 4.54 -16.00 -1.99
C ILE A 138 4.67 -16.48 -0.54
N GLY A 139 3.59 -16.39 0.25
CA GLY A 139 3.57 -16.89 1.63
C GLY A 139 3.86 -18.39 1.72
N TYR A 140 3.28 -19.18 0.81
CA TYR A 140 3.53 -20.62 0.71
C TYR A 140 4.99 -20.94 0.38
N LEU A 141 5.61 -20.21 -0.55
CA LEU A 141 7.03 -20.38 -0.88
C LEU A 141 7.95 -19.95 0.27
N ARG A 142 7.60 -18.91 1.03
CA ARG A 142 8.32 -18.51 2.25
C ARG A 142 8.28 -19.63 3.30
N LEU A 143 7.14 -20.31 3.42
CA LEU A 143 6.96 -21.45 4.32
C LEU A 143 7.80 -22.66 3.91
N ILE A 144 7.81 -23.04 2.63
CA ILE A 144 8.54 -24.22 2.14
C ILE A 144 10.05 -23.98 2.09
N ASN A 145 10.47 -22.84 1.53
CA ASN A 145 11.90 -22.57 1.34
C ASN A 145 12.59 -22.16 2.64
N LYS A 146 11.83 -21.91 3.72
CA LYS A 146 12.33 -21.45 5.01
C LYS A 146 13.17 -20.17 4.89
N THR A 147 12.83 -19.29 3.95
CA THR A 147 13.48 -17.99 3.77
C THR A 147 12.45 -16.89 3.57
N LEU A 148 12.75 -15.70 4.10
CA LEU A 148 11.93 -14.51 3.90
C LEU A 148 12.02 -14.01 2.44
N TYR A 149 13.22 -14.11 1.87
CA TYR A 149 13.53 -13.71 0.51
C TYR A 149 14.31 -14.79 -0.23
N ASN A 150 13.97 -14.95 -1.51
CA ASN A 150 14.65 -15.77 -2.51
C ASN A 150 14.36 -15.12 -3.87
N ILE A 151 15.20 -15.34 -4.87
CA ILE A 151 15.01 -14.89 -6.26
C ILE A 151 13.59 -15.22 -6.75
N LYS A 152 13.10 -16.45 -6.53
CA LYS A 152 11.72 -16.84 -6.89
C LYS A 152 10.65 -15.99 -6.20
N ILE A 153 10.86 -15.67 -4.93
CA ILE A 153 9.95 -14.82 -4.14
C ILE A 153 9.98 -13.37 -4.66
N TYR A 154 11.16 -12.84 -5.02
CA TYR A 154 11.29 -11.52 -5.61
C TYR A 154 10.58 -11.40 -6.97
N HIS A 155 10.73 -12.38 -7.85
CA HIS A 155 10.01 -12.37 -9.13
C HIS A 155 8.49 -12.41 -8.94
N LEU A 156 7.99 -13.23 -8.01
CA LEU A 156 6.55 -13.27 -7.71
C LEU A 156 6.05 -11.96 -7.08
N HIS A 157 6.83 -11.32 -6.21
CA HIS A 157 6.53 -9.97 -5.73
C HIS A 157 6.46 -8.98 -6.89
N GLY A 158 7.38 -9.06 -7.85
CA GLY A 158 7.35 -8.25 -9.07
C GLY A 158 6.06 -8.45 -9.88
N ILE A 159 5.59 -9.69 -10.03
CA ILE A 159 4.31 -9.99 -10.68
C ILE A 159 3.14 -9.41 -9.89
N ALA A 160 3.12 -9.59 -8.56
CA ALA A 160 2.08 -9.05 -7.69
C ALA A 160 2.01 -7.51 -7.74
N PHE A 161 3.17 -6.84 -7.72
CA PHE A 161 3.25 -5.40 -7.87
C PHE A 161 2.87 -4.94 -9.28
N GLY A 162 3.18 -5.73 -10.31
CA GLY A 162 2.71 -5.49 -11.68
C GLY A 162 1.19 -5.51 -11.79
N ILE A 163 0.51 -6.46 -11.12
CA ILE A 163 -0.96 -6.52 -11.08
C ILE A 163 -1.54 -5.26 -10.42
N ILE A 164 -0.97 -4.82 -9.30
CA ILE A 164 -1.37 -3.56 -8.64
C ILE A 164 -1.15 -2.38 -9.59
N ALA A 165 0.03 -2.27 -10.22
CA ALA A 165 0.35 -1.18 -11.12
C ALA A 165 -0.60 -1.11 -12.34
N ILE A 166 -1.02 -2.26 -12.87
CA ILE A 166 -2.05 -2.31 -13.92
C ILE A 166 -3.40 -1.82 -13.39
N ALA A 167 -3.81 -2.26 -12.20
CA ALA A 167 -5.07 -1.84 -11.59
C ALA A 167 -5.10 -0.32 -11.33
N ASP A 168 -4.04 0.20 -10.72
CA ASP A 168 -3.88 1.62 -10.41
C ASP A 168 -3.78 2.47 -11.67
N GLY A 169 -2.91 2.10 -12.62
CA GLY A 169 -2.78 2.81 -13.90
C GLY A 169 -4.08 2.87 -14.70
N LEU A 170 -4.84 1.76 -14.76
CA LEU A 170 -6.16 1.73 -15.38
C LEU A 170 -7.13 2.71 -14.70
N LEU A 171 -7.18 2.72 -13.36
CA LEU A 171 -8.05 3.62 -12.61
C LEU A 171 -7.64 5.08 -12.76
N SER A 172 -6.35 5.39 -12.73
CA SER A 172 -5.83 6.75 -12.88
C SER A 172 -6.09 7.32 -14.27
N ILE A 173 -5.91 6.53 -15.33
CA ILE A 173 -6.27 6.94 -16.70
C ILE A 173 -7.77 7.27 -16.79
N LEU A 174 -8.63 6.41 -16.22
CA LEU A 174 -10.08 6.64 -16.24
C LEU A 174 -10.50 7.86 -15.42
N ILE A 175 -9.92 8.04 -14.22
CA ILE A 175 -10.14 9.21 -13.38
C ILE A 175 -9.74 10.48 -14.14
N PHE A 176 -8.59 10.48 -14.81
CA PHE A 176 -8.11 11.62 -15.60
C PHE A 176 -9.05 11.97 -16.76
N ILE A 177 -9.47 10.97 -17.54
CA ILE A 177 -10.41 11.15 -18.66
C ILE A 177 -11.73 11.77 -18.15
N GLU A 178 -12.30 11.22 -17.07
CA GLU A 178 -13.60 11.66 -16.56
C GLU A 178 -13.53 13.01 -15.84
N LEU A 179 -12.40 13.35 -15.22
CA LEU A 179 -12.14 14.70 -14.70
C LEU A 179 -12.01 15.73 -15.83
N ASN A 180 -11.37 15.39 -16.94
CA ASN A 180 -11.26 16.30 -18.09
C ASN A 180 -12.62 16.51 -18.76
N LYS A 181 -13.39 15.44 -18.93
CA LYS A 181 -14.76 15.50 -19.43
C LYS A 181 -15.67 16.34 -18.55
N SER A 182 -15.59 16.16 -17.23
CA SER A 182 -16.38 16.92 -16.26
C SER A 182 -16.01 18.40 -16.26
N ALA A 183 -14.72 18.73 -16.33
CA ALA A 183 -14.29 20.13 -16.43
C ALA A 183 -14.73 20.79 -17.74
N LYS A 184 -14.70 20.08 -18.87
CA LYS A 184 -15.19 20.61 -20.15
C LYS A 184 -16.69 20.95 -20.06
N ARG A 185 -17.49 20.05 -19.49
CA ARG A 185 -18.94 20.29 -19.26
C ARG A 185 -19.22 21.50 -18.35
N ILE A 186 -18.41 21.69 -17.31
CA ILE A 186 -18.57 22.82 -16.38
C ILE A 186 -18.18 24.14 -17.06
N LYS A 187 -17.07 24.15 -17.83
CA LYS A 187 -16.65 25.31 -18.63
C LYS A 187 -17.74 25.71 -19.64
N GLU A 188 -18.35 24.74 -20.30
CA GLU A 188 -19.46 24.95 -21.24
C GLU A 188 -20.73 25.48 -20.56
N LYS A 189 -20.97 25.11 -19.29
CA LYS A 189 -22.22 25.45 -18.57
C LYS A 189 -22.14 26.74 -17.74
N TYR A 190 -20.97 27.11 -17.20
CA TYR A 190 -20.82 28.21 -16.23
C TYR A 190 -19.73 29.24 -16.57
N GLY A 191 -19.01 29.10 -17.69
CA GLY A 191 -17.90 30.00 -18.05
C GLY A 191 -16.57 29.69 -17.34
N GLU A 192 -15.54 30.53 -17.52
CA GLU A 192 -14.14 30.26 -17.12
C GLU A 192 -13.82 30.31 -15.61
N THR A 193 -14.79 30.58 -14.74
CA THR A 193 -14.51 31.05 -13.35
C THR A 193 -14.30 29.96 -12.29
N PHE A 194 -14.34 28.66 -12.61
CA PHE A 194 -14.24 27.61 -11.57
C PHE A 194 -12.79 27.25 -11.18
N ASN A 195 -12.15 28.13 -10.41
CA ASN A 195 -10.78 27.97 -9.87
C ASN A 195 -10.62 26.80 -8.88
N LEU A 196 -11.68 26.44 -8.14
CA LEU A 196 -11.66 25.38 -7.13
C LEU A 196 -11.45 23.99 -7.76
N LEU A 197 -12.00 23.76 -8.94
CA LEU A 197 -11.88 22.49 -9.66
C LEU A 197 -10.47 22.31 -10.27
N ASN A 198 -9.82 23.42 -10.64
CA ASN A 198 -8.42 23.42 -11.06
C ASN A 198 -7.46 23.12 -9.89
N SER A 199 -7.73 23.64 -8.69
CA SER A 199 -6.93 23.37 -7.50
C SER A 199 -7.12 21.93 -6.99
N PHE A 200 -8.36 21.44 -6.98
CA PHE A 200 -8.74 20.05 -6.66
C PHE A 200 -8.06 19.05 -7.62
N LYS A 201 -8.05 19.36 -8.92
CA LYS A 201 -7.40 18.55 -9.95
C LYS A 201 -5.89 18.42 -9.74
N LYS A 202 -5.19 19.46 -9.26
CA LYS A 202 -3.73 19.46 -9.29
C LYS A 202 -3.09 18.68 -8.15
N SER A 203 -3.61 18.77 -6.92
CA SER A 203 -3.01 18.10 -5.75
C SER A 203 -3.31 16.60 -5.69
N SER A 204 -4.60 16.21 -5.77
CA SER A 204 -4.96 14.81 -5.53
C SER A 204 -4.61 13.89 -6.71
N LEU A 205 -4.66 14.39 -7.96
CA LEU A 205 -4.17 13.64 -9.13
C LEU A 205 -2.65 13.47 -9.14
N PHE A 206 -1.92 14.47 -8.64
CA PHE A 206 -0.47 14.37 -8.59
C PHE A 206 -0.03 13.28 -7.61
N ILE A 207 -0.64 13.23 -6.43
CA ILE A 207 -0.34 12.17 -5.45
C ILE A 207 -0.77 10.80 -5.97
N LEU A 208 -1.93 10.70 -6.64
CA LEU A 208 -2.37 9.50 -7.33
C LEU A 208 -1.31 9.00 -8.34
N PHE A 209 -0.85 9.90 -9.22
CA PHE A 209 0.17 9.60 -10.21
C PHE A 209 1.50 9.18 -9.60
N VAL A 210 1.93 9.84 -8.52
CA VAL A 210 3.16 9.48 -7.79
C VAL A 210 3.05 8.05 -7.23
N VAL A 211 1.94 7.71 -6.59
CA VAL A 211 1.70 6.36 -6.04
C VAL A 211 1.76 5.29 -7.13
N ASP A 212 1.12 5.54 -8.27
CA ASP A 212 1.12 4.62 -9.42
C ASP A 212 2.53 4.46 -10.02
N LEU A 213 3.24 5.57 -10.24
CA LEU A 213 4.59 5.56 -10.78
C LEU A 213 5.54 4.74 -9.91
N MET A 214 5.43 4.88 -8.58
CA MET A 214 6.24 4.11 -7.65
C MET A 214 5.92 2.60 -7.70
N SER A 215 4.66 2.23 -7.88
CA SER A 215 4.25 0.82 -8.04
C SER A 215 4.82 0.20 -9.32
N VAL A 216 4.83 0.96 -10.43
CA VAL A 216 5.48 0.56 -11.69
C VAL A 216 6.99 0.39 -11.51
N ILE A 217 7.66 1.35 -10.86
CA ILE A 217 9.10 1.26 -10.59
C ILE A 217 9.40 0.01 -9.75
N LEU A 218 8.66 -0.23 -8.67
CA LEU A 218 8.85 -1.42 -7.83
C LEU A 218 8.65 -2.73 -8.59
N ALA A 219 7.67 -2.81 -9.48
CA ALA A 219 7.46 -3.98 -10.31
C ALA A 219 8.67 -4.24 -11.22
N ILE A 220 9.16 -3.21 -11.92
CA ILE A 220 10.33 -3.29 -12.79
C ILE A 220 11.58 -3.71 -12.00
N LEU A 221 11.85 -3.03 -10.88
CA LEU A 221 13.02 -3.31 -10.04
C LEU A 221 13.00 -4.74 -9.48
N SER A 222 11.83 -5.23 -9.07
CA SER A 222 11.68 -6.57 -8.51
C SER A 222 11.87 -7.68 -9.57
N ILE A 223 11.59 -7.40 -10.84
CA ILE A 223 11.81 -8.33 -11.95
C ILE A 223 13.29 -8.38 -12.37
N ILE A 224 13.99 -7.25 -12.34
CA ILE A 224 15.36 -7.11 -12.86
C ILE A 224 16.45 -7.55 -11.85
N ILE A 225 16.10 -7.67 -10.57
CA ILE A 225 17.00 -7.85 -9.40
C ILE A 225 18.14 -8.86 -9.60
N ASP A 226 17.95 -9.90 -10.41
CA ASP A 226 18.92 -10.98 -10.59
C ASP A 226 19.19 -11.36 -12.06
N VAL A 227 18.60 -10.66 -13.03
CA VAL A 227 18.77 -10.95 -14.46
C VAL A 227 20.10 -10.40 -14.99
N THR A 228 20.64 -9.35 -14.36
CA THR A 228 21.84 -8.66 -14.83
C THR A 228 22.76 -8.25 -13.68
N ILE A 229 24.05 -8.03 -13.97
CA ILE A 229 25.02 -7.44 -13.02
C ILE A 229 24.50 -6.08 -12.52
N PHE A 230 23.82 -5.32 -13.40
CA PHE A 230 23.15 -4.07 -13.05
C PHE A 230 22.00 -4.29 -12.05
N GLY A 231 21.18 -5.33 -12.22
CA GLY A 231 20.09 -5.69 -11.31
C GLY A 231 20.54 -5.89 -9.86
N ARG A 232 21.69 -6.54 -9.66
CA ARG A 232 22.28 -6.73 -8.32
C ARG A 232 22.71 -5.42 -7.67
N SER A 233 23.24 -4.48 -8.43
CA SER A 233 23.58 -3.12 -7.95
C SER A 233 22.34 -2.30 -7.62
N VAL A 234 21.30 -2.43 -8.44
CA VAL A 234 20.03 -1.70 -8.32
C VAL A 234 19.14 -2.23 -7.19
N ASN A 235 19.34 -3.47 -6.71
CA ASN A 235 18.63 -4.04 -5.57
C ASN A 235 18.63 -3.10 -4.33
N LYS A 236 19.70 -2.32 -4.12
CA LYS A 236 19.78 -1.34 -3.03
C LYS A 236 18.72 -0.23 -3.12
N LEU A 237 18.23 0.09 -4.32
CA LEU A 237 17.19 1.10 -4.54
C LEU A 237 15.79 0.60 -4.18
N ILE A 238 15.56 -0.71 -4.03
CA ILE A 238 14.21 -1.22 -3.72
C ILE A 238 13.77 -0.82 -2.32
N LYS A 239 14.68 -0.79 -1.35
CA LYS A 239 14.38 -0.44 0.05
C LYS A 239 13.70 0.94 0.18
N PRO A 240 14.25 2.04 -0.36
CA PRO A 240 13.57 3.34 -0.25
C PRO A 240 12.21 3.38 -0.97
N PHE A 241 12.05 2.72 -2.13
CA PHE A 241 10.74 2.66 -2.80
C PHE A 241 9.73 1.82 -2.02
N HIS A 242 10.16 0.73 -1.40
CA HIS A 242 9.31 -0.09 -0.53
C HIS A 242 8.91 0.67 0.74
N ALA A 243 9.84 1.44 1.32
CA ALA A 243 9.56 2.31 2.47
C ALA A 243 8.59 3.44 2.13
N LEU A 244 8.68 4.00 0.92
CA LEU A 244 7.69 4.98 0.46
C LEU A 244 6.33 4.32 0.26
N LYS A 245 6.28 3.12 -0.35
CA LYS A 245 5.05 2.35 -0.56
C LYS A 245 4.34 2.01 0.75
N SER A 246 5.07 1.63 1.79
CA SER A 246 4.47 1.32 3.10
C SER A 246 3.78 2.53 3.76
N ASN A 247 4.06 3.74 3.29
CA ASN A 247 3.46 5.00 3.77
C ASN A 247 2.37 5.56 2.84
N PHE A 248 2.00 4.86 1.75
CA PHE A 248 1.03 5.40 0.78
C PHE A 248 -0.35 5.66 1.36
N LEU A 249 -0.83 4.81 2.27
CA LEU A 249 -2.11 5.05 2.93
C LEU A 249 -2.07 6.32 3.79
N LEU A 250 -0.96 6.58 4.48
CA LEU A 250 -0.77 7.82 5.21
C LEU A 250 -0.74 9.04 4.27
N ILE A 251 0.01 8.97 3.17
CA ILE A 251 0.09 10.07 2.19
C ILE A 251 -1.30 10.38 1.60
N LEU A 252 -2.05 9.34 1.20
CA LEU A 252 -3.41 9.49 0.69
C LEU A 252 -4.38 10.03 1.74
N ALA A 253 -4.21 9.63 3.01
CA ALA A 253 -5.01 10.14 4.12
C ALA A 253 -4.74 11.62 4.36
N VAL A 254 -3.47 12.04 4.35
CA VAL A 254 -3.08 13.45 4.50
C VAL A 254 -3.61 14.30 3.35
N ASP A 255 -3.47 13.87 2.08
CA ASP A 255 -4.07 14.58 0.93
C ASP A 255 -5.58 14.75 1.09
N SER A 256 -6.27 13.67 1.47
CA SER A 256 -7.72 13.68 1.64
C SER A 256 -8.17 14.52 2.83
N PHE A 257 -7.36 14.56 3.90
CA PHE A 257 -7.59 15.41 5.07
C PHE A 257 -7.45 16.88 4.71
N ILE A 258 -6.34 17.28 4.09
CA ILE A 258 -6.09 18.65 3.64
C ILE A 258 -7.19 19.10 2.69
N PHE A 259 -7.58 18.23 1.76
CA PHE A 259 -8.66 18.49 0.82
C PHE A 259 -9.97 18.80 1.56
N LYS A 260 -10.36 17.96 2.53
CA LYS A 260 -11.59 18.17 3.31
C LYS A 260 -11.55 19.45 4.14
N MET A 261 -10.40 19.76 4.76
CA MET A 261 -10.25 20.96 5.57
C MET A 261 -10.37 22.24 4.72
N ARG A 262 -9.75 22.28 3.53
CA ARG A 262 -9.90 23.40 2.59
C ARG A 262 -11.36 23.62 2.17
N ALA A 263 -12.05 22.54 1.79
CA ALA A 263 -13.46 22.62 1.41
C ALA A 263 -14.36 23.13 2.55
N SER A 264 -14.02 22.84 3.81
CA SER A 264 -14.76 23.35 4.98
C SER A 264 -14.53 24.84 5.21
N ILE A 265 -13.32 25.35 4.95
CA ILE A 265 -13.00 26.78 5.09
C ILE A 265 -13.71 27.57 3.99
N ASP A 266 -13.58 27.14 2.74
CA ASP A 266 -14.17 27.82 1.58
C ASP A 266 -15.71 27.80 1.58
N GLY A 267 -16.34 26.82 2.24
CA GLY A 267 -17.80 26.74 2.39
C GLY A 267 -18.36 27.53 3.58
N SER A 268 -17.49 28.08 4.43
CA SER A 268 -17.85 28.91 5.59
C SER A 268 -17.65 30.41 5.36
N THR A 269 -17.13 30.78 4.19
CA THR A 269 -17.01 32.15 3.66
C THR A 269 -18.06 32.40 2.58
#